data_AF-U6RCY1-F1
#
_entry.id   AF-U6RCY1-F1
#
_cell.length_a   1.000
_cell.length_b   1.000
_cell.length_c   1.000
_cell.angle_alpha   90.00
_cell.angle_beta   90.00
_cell.angle_gamma   90.00
#
_symmetry.space_group_name_H-M   'P 1'
#
loop_
_entity.id
_entity.type
_entity.pdbx_description
1 polymer ?
#
loop_
_entity_poly.entity_id
_entity_poly.type
_entity_poly.pdbx_seq_one_letter_code
_entity_poly.pdbx_strand_id
1 'polypeptide(L)'
;MKQLKTIYVVATFMGCALFTGCNDDYLQKYPEDSLNEEAFFKTVTDLETYTNGFYGMFGASYDDLFSDNIGHGTGDYTFSQKLKGRIDETKIGSFGWKKDGVWENIHDINFMLVNAHKVEGDENEKKPLVSR
;
A
#
# COMPACT_ATOMS: atom_id res chain seq x y z
N MET A 1 -54.65 -30.56 -27.75
CA MET A 1 -53.24 -30.82 -28.12
C MET A 1 -52.45 -29.57 -28.50
N LYS A 2 -52.99 -28.61 -29.28
CA LYS A 2 -52.26 -27.38 -29.66
C LYS A 2 -51.91 -26.48 -28.47
N GLN A 3 -52.86 -26.25 -27.55
CA GLN A 3 -52.64 -25.41 -26.37
C GLN A 3 -51.57 -25.95 -25.41
N LEU A 4 -51.50 -27.28 -25.24
CA LEU A 4 -50.51 -27.92 -24.38
C LEU A 4 -49.09 -27.79 -24.97
N LYS A 5 -48.94 -27.91 -26.29
CA LYS A 5 -47.66 -27.65 -26.99
C LYS A 5 -47.21 -26.20 -26.83
N THR A 6 -48.14 -25.24 -26.91
CA THR A 6 -47.83 -23.82 -26.69
C THR A 6 -47.32 -23.57 -25.28
N ILE A 7 -47.93 -24.18 -24.26
CA ILE A 7 -47.49 -24.05 -22.85
C ILE A 7 -46.07 -24.61 -22.67
N TYR A 8 -45.75 -25.78 -23.25
CA TYR A 8 -44.40 -26.34 -23.16
C TYR A 8 -43.34 -25.48 -23.85
N VAL A 9 -43.67 -24.87 -25.00
CA VAL A 9 -42.76 -23.96 -25.71
C VAL A 9 -42.51 -22.70 -24.89
N VAL A 10 -43.55 -22.10 -24.31
CA VAL A 10 -43.42 -20.91 -23.45
C VAL A 10 -42.62 -21.22 -22.18
N ALA A 11 -42.88 -22.35 -21.52
CA ALA A 11 -42.15 -22.77 -20.33
C ALA A 11 -40.67 -23.03 -20.61
N THR A 12 -40.35 -23.63 -21.76
CA THR A 12 -38.96 -23.88 -22.19
C THR A 12 -38.24 -22.56 -22.48
N PHE A 13 -38.90 -21.63 -23.18
CA PHE A 13 -38.31 -20.32 -23.50
C PHE A 13 -38.08 -19.47 -22.24
N MET A 14 -39.02 -19.51 -21.29
CA MET A 14 -38.89 -18.83 -19.99
C MET A 14 -37.81 -19.46 -19.11
N GLY A 15 -37.63 -20.79 -19.16
CA GLY A 15 -36.54 -21.49 -18.49
C GLY A 15 -35.15 -21.16 -19.06
N CYS A 16 -35.03 -21.03 -20.39
CA CYS A 16 -33.77 -20.63 -21.04
C CYS A 16 -33.36 -19.19 -20.71
N ALA A 17 -34.33 -18.28 -20.51
CA ALA A 17 -34.06 -16.89 -20.13
C ALA A 17 -33.46 -16.73 -18.71
N LEU A 18 -33.58 -17.74 -17.85
CA LEU A 18 -32.99 -17.72 -16.50
C LEU A 18 -31.48 -18.04 -16.48
N PHE A 19 -30.92 -18.56 -17.58
CA PHE A 19 -29.51 -18.91 -17.68
C PHE A 19 -28.62 -17.79 -18.26
N THR A 20 -29.19 -16.65 -18.69
CA THR A 20 -28.42 -15.52 -19.25
C THR A 20 -27.94 -14.53 -18.18
N GLY A 21 -28.06 -14.86 -16.89
CA GLY A 21 -27.76 -13.96 -15.77
C GLY A 21 -26.32 -14.01 -15.23
N CYS A 22 -25.45 -14.87 -15.75
CA CYS A 22 -24.05 -14.93 -15.32
C CYS A 22 -23.31 -13.73 -15.91
N ASN A 23 -23.24 -12.64 -15.14
CA ASN A 23 -22.46 -11.46 -15.49
C ASN A 23 -21.25 -11.39 -14.56
N ASP A 24 -20.16 -12.04 -14.97
CA ASP A 24 -18.92 -12.11 -14.19
C ASP A 24 -18.32 -10.71 -13.97
N ASP A 25 -18.55 -9.76 -14.89
CA ASP A 25 -18.09 -8.37 -14.77
C ASP A 25 -18.76 -7.62 -13.60
N TYR A 26 -19.97 -8.01 -13.18
CA TYR A 26 -20.62 -7.38 -12.02
C TYR A 26 -19.95 -7.75 -10.69
N LEU A 27 -19.28 -8.91 -10.63
CA LEU A 27 -18.59 -9.40 -9.44
C LEU A 27 -17.20 -8.77 -9.26
N GLN A 28 -16.63 -8.16 -10.30
CA GLN A 28 -15.37 -7.44 -10.24
C GLN A 28 -15.57 -5.97 -9.84
N LYS A 29 -16.17 -5.74 -8.67
CA LYS A 29 -16.29 -4.40 -8.09
C LYS A 29 -15.20 -4.17 -7.06
N TYR A 30 -14.29 -3.27 -7.39
CA TYR A 30 -13.36 -2.73 -6.42
C TYR A 30 -14.03 -1.61 -5.61
N PRO A 31 -13.70 -1.47 -4.32
CA PRO A 31 -14.14 -0.31 -3.55
C PRO A 31 -13.57 0.97 -4.19
N GLU A 32 -14.44 1.93 -4.50
CA GLU A 32 -14.06 3.22 -5.10
C GLU A 32 -13.17 4.07 -4.18
N ASP A 33 -13.24 3.82 -2.87
CA ASP A 33 -12.50 4.49 -1.82
C ASP A 33 -11.19 3.78 -1.42
N SER A 34 -10.89 2.63 -2.05
CA SER A 34 -9.66 1.88 -1.79
C SER A 34 -8.66 2.03 -2.92
N LEU A 35 -7.39 2.27 -2.56
CA LEU A 35 -6.26 2.18 -3.47
C LEU A 35 -6.06 0.70 -3.85
N ASN A 36 -6.72 0.23 -4.90
CA ASN A 36 -6.45 -1.08 -5.47
C ASN A 36 -5.35 -0.99 -6.54
N GLU A 37 -4.48 -2.00 -6.60
CA GLU A 37 -3.33 -2.06 -7.53
C GLU A 37 -3.72 -1.92 -9.01
N GLU A 38 -4.92 -2.38 -9.38
CA GLU A 38 -5.41 -2.37 -10.76
C GLU A 38 -5.91 -0.99 -11.20
N ALA A 39 -6.32 -0.13 -10.25
CA ALA A 39 -6.92 1.16 -10.54
C ALA A 39 -5.94 2.32 -10.46
N PHE A 40 -4.90 2.21 -9.63
CA PHE A 40 -4.12 3.38 -9.22
C PHE A 40 -2.93 3.71 -10.15
N PHE A 41 -2.08 2.74 -10.51
CA PHE A 41 -0.88 3.02 -11.32
C PHE A 41 -1.15 3.03 -12.83
N LYS A 42 -1.92 4.02 -13.30
CA LYS A 42 -2.30 4.13 -14.72
C LYS A 42 -1.56 5.25 -15.43
N THR A 43 -1.49 6.42 -14.82
CA THR A 43 -0.94 7.63 -15.44
C THR A 43 0.34 8.10 -14.75
N VAL A 44 1.12 8.92 -15.46
CA VAL A 44 2.31 9.57 -14.89
C VAL A 44 1.96 10.38 -13.64
N THR A 45 0.80 11.06 -13.64
CA THR A 45 0.32 11.84 -12.49
C THR A 45 0.01 10.96 -11.28
N ASP A 46 -0.49 9.75 -11.48
CA ASP A 46 -0.73 8.81 -10.36
C ASP A 46 0.60 8.37 -9.74
N LEU A 47 1.59 8.04 -10.58
CA LEU A 47 2.95 7.69 -10.14
C LEU A 47 3.62 8.85 -9.41
N GLU A 48 3.48 10.08 -9.91
CA GLU A 48 3.99 11.28 -9.27
C GLU A 48 3.32 11.51 -7.91
N THR A 49 1.99 11.37 -7.85
CA THR A 49 1.23 11.55 -6.61
C THR A 49 1.66 10.56 -5.54
N TYR A 50 1.86 9.30 -5.91
CA TYR A 50 2.33 8.26 -4.98
C TYR A 50 3.74 8.52 -4.50
N THR A 51 4.67 8.81 -5.43
CA THR A 51 6.07 9.06 -5.09
C THR A 51 6.27 10.35 -4.30
N ASN A 52 5.40 11.35 -4.47
CA ASN A 52 5.39 12.53 -3.62
C ASN A 52 5.08 12.20 -2.14
N GLY A 53 4.36 11.10 -1.87
CA GLY A 53 4.15 10.60 -0.51
C GLY A 53 5.45 10.21 0.19
N PHE A 54 6.48 9.81 -0.57
CA PHE A 54 7.78 9.40 -0.01
C PHE A 54 8.53 10.55 0.64
N TYR A 55 8.25 11.82 0.30
CA TYR A 55 8.87 12.95 0.98
C TYR A 55 8.57 12.98 2.48
N GLY A 56 7.43 12.44 2.92
CA GLY A 56 7.09 12.30 4.33
C GLY A 56 7.91 11.24 5.08
N MET A 57 8.60 10.35 4.36
CA MET A 57 9.43 9.30 4.96
C MET A 57 10.77 9.84 5.47
N PHE A 58 11.18 11.04 5.01
CA PHE A 58 12.41 11.68 5.42
C PHE A 58 12.16 12.60 6.62
N GLY A 59 12.83 12.31 7.74
CA GLY A 59 12.80 13.12 8.96
C GLY A 59 14.17 13.68 9.31
N ALA A 60 14.21 14.59 10.28
CA ALA A 60 15.48 14.98 10.90
C ALA A 60 16.10 13.76 11.61
N SER A 61 17.38 13.51 11.35
CA SER A 61 18.15 12.50 12.08
C SER A 61 18.59 13.06 13.44
N TYR A 62 18.54 12.18 14.45
CA TYR A 62 19.06 12.43 15.79
C TYR A 62 20.08 11.34 16.18
N ASP A 63 20.89 10.88 15.23
CA ASP A 63 21.75 9.70 15.41
C ASP A 63 22.98 9.97 16.30
N ASP A 64 23.29 11.24 16.60
CA ASP A 64 24.45 11.64 17.41
C ASP A 64 24.18 11.61 18.93
N LEU A 65 23.02 11.12 19.37
CA LEU A 65 22.59 11.12 20.77
C LEU A 65 23.43 10.22 21.70
N PHE A 66 24.31 9.38 21.14
CA PHE A 66 25.12 8.39 21.87
C PHE A 66 26.63 8.62 21.75
N SER A 67 27.07 9.71 21.12
CA SER A 67 28.50 10.04 21.01
C SER A 67 29.02 10.78 22.23
N ASP A 68 30.34 10.91 22.34
CA ASP A 68 31.01 11.75 23.32
C ASP A 68 30.99 13.25 22.96
N ASN A 69 30.39 13.62 21.82
CA ASN A 69 30.19 15.00 21.42
C ASN A 69 28.96 15.67 22.08
N ILE A 70 28.07 14.89 22.71
CA ILE A 70 26.86 15.41 23.38
C ILE A 70 26.91 15.11 24.88
N GLY A 71 26.65 16.14 25.69
CA GLY A 71 26.56 15.99 27.14
C GLY A 71 25.41 15.07 27.56
N HIS A 72 25.64 14.22 28.56
CA HIS A 72 24.68 13.22 29.05
C HIS A 72 23.35 13.81 29.57
N GLY A 73 23.25 15.13 29.79
CA GLY A 73 22.02 15.83 30.16
C GLY A 73 21.14 16.26 28.97
N THR A 74 21.69 16.23 27.75
CA THR A 74 21.01 16.59 26.49
C THR A 74 20.93 15.43 25.48
N GLY A 75 21.60 14.31 25.77
CA GLY A 75 21.52 13.08 24.98
C GLY A 75 20.31 12.20 25.30
N ASP A 76 20.29 10.96 24.80
CA ASP A 76 19.15 10.05 24.97
C ASP A 76 18.94 9.63 26.44
N TYR A 77 17.71 9.79 26.93
CA TYR A 77 17.32 9.44 28.30
C TYR A 77 17.47 7.93 28.55
N THR A 78 17.10 7.10 27.58
CA THR A 78 17.09 5.64 27.73
C THR A 78 18.51 5.12 27.91
N PHE A 79 19.43 5.51 27.04
CA PHE A 79 20.86 5.19 27.11
C PHE A 79 21.50 5.69 28.40
N SER A 80 21.16 6.91 28.81
CA SER A 80 21.63 7.49 30.07
C SER A 80 21.22 6.66 31.29
N GLN A 81 20.00 6.12 31.28
CA GLN A 81 19.50 5.27 32.35
C GLN A 81 20.08 3.85 32.29
N LYS A 82 20.42 3.35 31.09
CA LYS A 82 21.09 2.05 30.89
C LYS A 82 22.51 2.09 31.45
N LEU A 83 23.29 3.13 31.16
CA LEU A 83 24.63 3.35 31.73
C LEU A 83 24.62 3.41 33.25
N LYS A 84 23.55 3.95 33.85
CA LYS A 84 23.35 4.02 35.31
C LYS A 84 22.84 2.70 35.92
N GLY A 85 22.66 1.64 35.13
CA GLY A 85 22.12 0.35 35.57
C GLY A 85 20.66 0.39 36.02
N ARG A 86 19.90 1.42 35.62
CA ARG A 86 18.50 1.63 36.06
C ARG A 86 17.48 0.93 35.16
N ILE A 87 17.85 0.63 33.92
CA ILE A 87 17.02 -0.10 32.95
C ILE A 87 17.82 -1.25 32.34
N ASP A 88 17.09 -2.28 31.93
CA ASP A 88 17.60 -3.50 31.32
C ASP A 88 16.84 -3.77 30.01
N GLU A 89 17.29 -4.77 29.26
CA GLU A 89 16.76 -5.15 27.94
C GLU A 89 15.28 -5.60 27.98
N THR A 90 14.74 -5.97 29.14
CA THR A 90 13.32 -6.34 29.27
C THR A 90 12.40 -5.13 29.40
N LYS A 91 12.95 -3.96 29.74
CA LYS A 91 12.22 -2.69 29.93
C LYS A 91 12.32 -1.77 28.73
N ILE A 92 13.29 -2.01 27.85
CA ILE A 92 13.47 -1.25 26.61
C ILE A 92 12.60 -1.96 25.57
N GLY A 93 11.42 -1.41 25.28
CA GLY A 93 10.53 -1.94 24.24
C GLY A 93 11.24 -2.08 22.88
N SER A 94 10.58 -2.72 21.91
CA SER A 94 11.17 -3.05 20.60
C SER A 94 11.96 -1.88 20.00
N PHE A 95 13.26 -2.08 19.84
CA PHE A 95 14.18 -1.12 19.25
C PHE A 95 14.29 -1.41 17.75
N GLY A 96 14.23 -0.36 16.92
CA GLY A 96 14.54 -0.41 15.51
C GLY A 96 13.40 -0.82 14.58
N TRP A 97 13.44 -0.20 13.39
CA TRP A 97 12.78 -0.49 12.12
C TRP A 97 11.24 -0.52 12.12
N LYS A 98 10.60 -1.20 13.06
CA LYS A 98 9.14 -1.29 13.18
C LYS A 98 8.52 -0.11 13.92
N LYS A 99 9.20 0.45 14.93
CA LYS A 99 8.69 1.62 15.66
C LYS A 99 8.70 2.89 14.80
N ASP A 100 9.67 2.97 13.90
CA ASP A 100 9.97 4.19 13.13
C ASP A 100 9.33 4.17 11.73
N GLY A 101 8.38 3.24 11.49
CA GLY A 101 7.67 3.14 10.20
C GLY A 101 8.52 2.65 9.03
N VAL A 102 9.74 2.14 9.28
CA VAL A 102 10.69 1.84 8.20
C VAL A 102 10.23 0.67 7.35
N TRP A 103 9.60 -0.33 7.97
CA TRP A 103 9.06 -1.48 7.23
C TRP A 103 7.87 -1.08 6.35
N GLU A 104 7.02 -0.21 6.85
CA GLU A 104 5.90 0.37 6.13
C GLU A 104 6.41 1.20 4.94
N ASN A 105 7.44 2.03 5.15
CA ASN A 105 8.07 2.80 4.08
C ASN A 105 8.70 1.89 3.00
N ILE A 106 9.44 0.85 3.39
CA ILE A 106 10.01 -0.13 2.45
C ILE A 106 8.90 -0.85 1.68
N HIS A 107 7.80 -1.20 2.35
CA HIS A 107 6.65 -1.83 1.72
C HIS A 107 6.05 -0.92 0.64
N ASP A 108 5.80 0.35 0.94
CA ASP A 108 5.20 1.30 0.01
C ASP A 108 6.10 1.57 -1.21
N ILE A 109 7.42 1.66 -1.00
CA ILE A 109 8.39 1.77 -2.10
C ILE A 109 8.34 0.52 -2.98
N ASN A 110 8.38 -0.68 -2.40
CA ASN A 110 8.33 -1.93 -3.16
C ASN A 110 7.01 -2.08 -3.92
N PHE A 111 5.90 -1.66 -3.31
CA PHE A 111 4.60 -1.64 -3.96
C PHE A 111 4.59 -0.75 -5.20
N MET A 112 5.19 0.44 -5.13
CA MET A 112 5.40 1.29 -6.31
C MET A 112 6.29 0.60 -7.35
N LEU A 113 7.45 0.05 -6.96
CA LEU A 113 8.40 -0.57 -7.88
C LEU A 113 7.80 -1.73 -8.67
N VAL A 114 6.99 -2.57 -8.02
CA VAL A 114 6.31 -3.69 -8.68
C VAL A 114 5.24 -3.21 -9.65
N ASN A 115 4.63 -2.03 -9.43
CA ASN A 115 3.52 -1.53 -10.24
C ASN A 115 3.90 -0.45 -11.26
N ALA A 116 5.06 0.20 -11.14
CA ALA A 116 5.46 1.32 -11.99
C ALA A 116 5.51 0.99 -13.49
N HIS A 117 5.73 -0.27 -13.85
CA HIS A 117 5.72 -0.73 -15.24
C HIS A 117 4.32 -0.67 -15.89
N LYS A 118 3.24 -0.61 -15.09
CA LYS A 118 1.85 -0.51 -15.57
C LYS A 118 1.48 0.90 -16.03
N VAL A 119 2.29 1.90 -15.66
CA VAL A 119 2.03 3.32 -15.95
C VAL A 119 2.27 3.63 -17.43
N GLU A 120 1.26 4.20 -18.08
CA GLU A 120 1.32 4.69 -19.45
C GLU A 120 1.79 6.16 -19.48
N GLY A 121 2.71 6.50 -20.39
CA GLY A 121 3.25 7.86 -20.53
C GLY A 121 4.66 7.92 -21.12
N ASP A 122 5.23 9.12 -21.23
CA ASP A 122 6.60 9.32 -21.71
C ASP A 122 7.60 8.74 -20.70
N GLU A 123 8.52 7.90 -21.18
CA GLU A 123 9.59 7.31 -20.38
C GLU A 123 10.51 8.37 -19.75
N ASN A 124 10.66 9.54 -20.37
CA ASN A 124 11.43 10.65 -19.83
C ASN A 124 10.74 11.29 -18.60
N GLU A 125 9.42 11.15 -18.48
CA GLU A 125 8.66 11.61 -17.31
C GLU A 125 8.62 10.52 -16.23
N LYS A 126 8.52 9.25 -16.62
CA LYS A 126 8.45 8.11 -15.69
C LYS A 126 9.77 7.82 -14.98
N LYS A 127 10.89 7.78 -15.71
CA LYS A 127 12.19 7.37 -15.16
C LYS A 127 12.63 8.18 -13.94
N PRO A 128 12.54 9.52 -13.95
CA PRO A 128 12.88 10.31 -12.77
C PRO A 128 12.05 9.96 -11.53
N LEU A 129 10.75 9.67 -11.71
CA LEU A 129 9.84 9.33 -10.61
C LEU A 129 10.17 7.98 -9.97
N VAL A 130 10.54 6.98 -10.77
CA VAL A 130 10.96 5.66 -10.27
C VAL A 130 12.32 5.72 -9.54
N SER A 131 13.17 6.68 -9.91
CA SER A 131 14.50 6.87 -9.32
C SER A 131 14.55 7.85 -8.13
N ARG A 132 13.43 8.47 -7.76
CA ARG A 132 13.34 9.37 -6.59
C ARG A 132 13.48 8.59 -5.29
#